data_AF-A0AAV6MER4-F1
#
_entry.id   AF-A0AAV6MER4-F1
#
_cell.length_a   1.000
_cell.length_b   1.000
_cell.length_c   1.000
_cell.angle_alpha   90.00
_cell.angle_beta   90.00
_cell.angle_gamma   90.00
#
_symmetry.space_group_name_H-M   'P 1'
#
loop_
_entity.id
_entity.type
_entity.pdbx_description
1 polymer ?
#
loop_
_entity_poly.entity_id
_entity_poly.type
_entity_poly.pdbx_seq_one_letter_code
_entity_poly.pdbx_strand_id
1 'polypeptide(L)'
;MNCLVYEYMENGSLEDRLYCRGNTPAIPWYERFRIAWEIASALVFLHSSKPKPIIHRDLKPANILLDRNLVSKIGDVGLSTVFNSDPLMSTAFKNSGPVGTLCYIDPEYQRSGLISPKSDVYAFGMVILQLLTAKPAVALTHVVETAIDNCSLDKVLDIEAGHWPVEETYELARLGLHCAEMQRKDRPDLKDHVLPLLLTLKKVADEARSLASKLPAPIPNHFICPILQDVMNDPCVAADGYTYDRWAIEKWLQENDNSPITKLPLSDKNLIPNFSLLSAIVEWNSRKN
;
A
#
# COMPACT_ATOMS: atom_id res chain seq x y z
N MET A 1 -32.46 14.62 8.88
CA MET A 1 -31.46 13.53 8.88
C MET A 1 -30.31 14.04 8.02
N ASN A 2 -29.18 14.36 8.63
CA ASN A 2 -28.04 14.89 7.87
C ASN A 2 -27.18 13.68 7.49
N CYS A 3 -27.15 13.34 6.20
CA CYS A 3 -26.25 12.33 5.66
C CYS A 3 -25.09 13.00 4.92
N LEU A 4 -23.92 12.38 4.98
CA LEU A 4 -22.75 12.74 4.18
C LEU A 4 -22.56 11.64 3.14
N VAL A 5 -22.36 12.03 1.88
CA VAL A 5 -22.13 11.11 0.77
C VAL A 5 -20.69 11.32 0.30
N TYR A 6 -19.93 10.23 0.26
CA TYR A 6 -18.52 10.22 -0.14
C TYR A 6 -18.32 9.38 -1.40
N GLU A 7 -17.23 9.64 -2.11
CA GLU A 7 -16.73 8.69 -3.09
C GLU A 7 -16.38 7.35 -2.42
N TYR A 8 -16.60 6.25 -3.13
CA TYR A 8 -16.27 4.92 -2.64
C TYR A 8 -14.80 4.61 -2.88
N MET A 9 -14.12 4.07 -1.88
CA MET A 9 -12.69 3.77 -1.89
C MET A 9 -12.52 2.25 -1.87
N GLU A 10 -12.27 1.64 -3.04
CA GLU A 10 -12.39 0.20 -3.25
C GLU A 10 -11.42 -0.64 -2.41
N ASN A 11 -10.28 -0.06 -2.03
CA ASN A 11 -9.26 -0.74 -1.25
C ASN A 11 -9.39 -0.49 0.26
N GLY A 12 -10.46 0.17 0.71
CA GLY A 12 -10.70 0.44 2.12
C GLY A 12 -9.68 1.41 2.72
N SER A 13 -9.35 1.22 4.00
CA SER A 13 -8.36 2.04 4.69
C SER A 13 -6.94 1.51 4.50
N LEU A 14 -5.94 2.38 4.72
CA LEU A 14 -4.54 2.02 4.77
C LEU A 14 -4.27 1.01 5.90
N GLU A 15 -5.01 1.08 7.02
CA GLU A 15 -4.93 0.09 8.09
C GLU A 15 -5.30 -1.32 7.59
N ASP A 16 -6.44 -1.44 6.89
CA ASP A 16 -6.90 -2.72 6.36
C ASP A 16 -5.87 -3.33 5.42
N ARG A 17 -5.24 -2.48 4.59
CA ARG A 17 -4.27 -2.90 3.60
C ARG A 17 -2.88 -3.20 4.18
N LEU A 18 -2.44 -2.49 5.22
CA LEU A 18 -1.19 -2.83 5.93
C LEU A 18 -1.32 -4.15 6.69
N TYR A 19 -2.51 -4.48 7.20
CA TYR A 19 -2.76 -5.76 7.86
C TYR A 19 -3.31 -6.85 6.93
N CYS A 20 -3.30 -6.62 5.62
CA CYS A 20 -3.80 -7.56 4.61
C CYS A 20 -5.18 -8.15 4.93
N ARG A 21 -6.08 -7.35 5.54
CA ARG A 21 -7.42 -7.81 5.93
C ARG A 21 -8.19 -8.29 4.71
N GLY A 22 -8.92 -9.39 4.85
CA GLY A 22 -9.61 -10.02 3.72
C GLY A 22 -8.67 -10.67 2.71
N ASN A 23 -7.44 -11.01 3.11
CA ASN A 23 -6.43 -11.66 2.27
C ASN A 23 -6.03 -10.80 1.05
N THR A 24 -6.06 -9.48 1.21
CA THR A 24 -5.58 -8.56 0.16
C THR A 24 -4.07 -8.67 0.01
N PRO A 25 -3.52 -8.49 -1.20
CA PRO A 25 -2.08 -8.46 -1.39
C PRO A 25 -1.46 -7.25 -0.65
N ALA A 26 -0.25 -7.48 -0.14
CA ALA A 26 0.55 -6.44 0.49
C ALA A 26 0.79 -5.27 -0.47
N ILE A 27 0.83 -4.05 0.08
CA ILE A 27 1.16 -2.86 -0.70
C ILE A 27 2.68 -2.90 -1.00
N PRO A 28 3.11 -2.86 -2.27
CA PRO A 28 4.54 -2.80 -2.61
C PRO A 28 5.23 -1.55 -2.07
N TRP A 29 6.53 -1.60 -1.77
CA TRP A 29 7.25 -0.47 -1.17
C TRP A 29 7.11 0.85 -1.94
N TYR A 30 7.12 0.80 -3.27
CA TYR A 30 7.03 2.00 -4.12
C TYR A 30 5.65 2.67 -4.02
N GLU A 31 4.59 1.88 -3.80
CA GLU A 31 3.27 2.43 -3.50
C GLU A 31 3.26 3.15 -2.15
N ARG A 32 3.98 2.60 -1.16
CA ARG A 32 4.07 3.19 0.20
C ARG A 32 4.80 4.53 0.21
N PHE A 33 5.87 4.65 -0.58
CA PHE A 33 6.58 5.93 -0.77
C PHE A 33 5.66 6.97 -1.43
N ARG A 34 4.90 6.58 -2.46
CA ARG A 34 3.90 7.47 -3.07
C ARG A 34 2.85 7.90 -2.04
N ILE A 35 2.27 6.96 -1.31
CA ILE A 35 1.23 7.22 -0.30
C ILE A 35 1.75 8.22 0.76
N ALA A 36 2.99 8.07 1.24
CA ALA A 36 3.60 9.02 2.17
C ALA A 36 3.63 10.45 1.58
N TRP A 37 4.06 10.59 0.33
CA TRP A 37 4.07 11.89 -0.36
C TRP A 37 2.67 12.48 -0.56
N GLU A 38 1.67 11.66 -0.93
CA GLU A 38 0.28 12.09 -1.11
C GLU A 38 -0.33 12.60 0.20
N ILE A 39 -0.11 11.89 1.32
CA ILE A 39 -0.55 12.31 2.66
C ILE A 39 0.11 13.64 3.04
N ALA A 40 1.43 13.77 2.88
CA ALA A 40 2.14 15.01 3.18
C ALA A 40 1.61 16.18 2.33
N SER A 41 1.35 15.96 1.05
CA SER A 41 0.78 16.95 0.13
C SER A 41 -0.60 17.42 0.60
N ALA A 42 -1.47 16.48 1.00
CA ALA A 42 -2.80 16.80 1.52
C ALA A 42 -2.73 17.57 2.86
N LEU A 43 -1.83 17.19 3.76
CA LEU A 43 -1.62 17.92 5.02
C LEU A 43 -1.09 19.33 4.77
N VAL A 44 -0.13 19.52 3.86
CA VAL A 44 0.35 20.87 3.47
C VAL A 44 -0.80 21.72 2.93
N PHE A 45 -1.70 21.13 2.14
CA PHE A 45 -2.90 21.83 1.65
C PHE A 45 -3.82 22.27 2.80
N LEU A 46 -4.12 21.37 3.75
CA LEU A 46 -4.94 21.70 4.92
C LEU A 46 -4.29 22.80 5.78
N HIS A 47 -2.99 22.68 6.06
CA HIS A 47 -2.23 23.63 6.89
C HIS A 47 -2.04 24.99 6.19
N SER A 48 -2.09 25.03 4.86
CA SER A 48 -1.98 26.28 4.08
C SER A 48 -3.32 27.01 3.90
N SER A 49 -4.41 26.45 4.41
CA SER A 49 -5.76 27.03 4.28
C SER A 49 -5.83 28.44 4.89
N LYS A 50 -6.66 29.29 4.29
CA LYS A 50 -6.87 30.69 4.67
C LYS A 50 -8.35 30.87 5.10
N PRO A 51 -8.65 31.74 6.09
CA PRO A 51 -7.73 32.62 6.80
C PRO A 51 -6.79 31.88 7.77
N LYS A 52 -7.05 30.60 8.07
CA LYS A 52 -6.33 29.84 9.10
C LYS A 52 -6.12 28.38 8.72
N PRO A 53 -5.03 27.77 9.23
CA PRO A 53 -4.74 26.36 8.99
C PRO A 53 -5.89 25.47 9.48
N ILE A 54 -6.22 24.46 8.70
CA ILE A 54 -7.08 23.35 9.11
C ILE A 54 -6.16 22.26 9.69
N ILE A 55 -6.36 21.87 10.94
CA ILE A 55 -5.60 20.79 11.58
C ILE A 55 -6.50 19.55 11.59
N HIS A 56 -5.98 18.40 11.14
CA HIS A 56 -6.74 17.15 11.01
C HIS A 56 -7.07 16.51 12.36
N ARG A 57 -6.09 16.48 13.29
CA ARG A 57 -6.18 16.00 14.69
C ARG A 57 -6.32 14.50 14.91
N ASP A 58 -6.88 13.73 13.98
CA ASP A 58 -6.98 12.27 14.09
C ASP A 58 -6.41 11.56 12.86
N LEU A 59 -5.22 11.99 12.42
CA LEU A 59 -4.53 11.32 11.32
C LEU A 59 -4.01 9.96 11.81
N LYS A 60 -4.39 8.89 11.12
CA LYS A 60 -3.99 7.50 11.39
C LYS A 60 -4.26 6.64 10.16
N PRO A 61 -3.70 5.43 10.03
CA PRO A 61 -3.94 4.57 8.87
C PRO A 61 -5.43 4.27 8.62
N ALA A 62 -6.25 4.16 9.67
CA ALA A 62 -7.69 3.94 9.53
C ALA A 62 -8.44 5.12 8.86
N ASN A 63 -7.88 6.33 8.92
CA ASN A 63 -8.45 7.55 8.33
C ASN A 63 -7.78 7.92 6.99
N ILE A 64 -6.94 7.05 6.43
CA ILE A 64 -6.35 7.20 5.11
C ILE A 64 -7.00 6.15 4.22
N LEU A 65 -7.77 6.57 3.23
CA LEU A 65 -8.51 5.67 2.34
C LEU A 65 -7.78 5.51 1.01
N LEU A 66 -7.91 4.34 0.39
CA LEU A 66 -7.22 3.99 -0.86
C LEU A 66 -8.22 3.66 -1.98
N ASP A 67 -8.08 4.32 -3.13
CA ASP A 67 -8.90 4.02 -4.31
C ASP A 67 -8.43 2.73 -5.01
N ARG A 68 -9.12 2.30 -6.08
CA ARG A 68 -8.74 1.12 -6.90
C ARG A 68 -7.27 1.08 -7.36
N ASN A 69 -6.63 2.24 -7.50
CA ASN A 69 -5.25 2.41 -7.97
C ASN A 69 -4.27 2.68 -6.82
N LEU A 70 -4.67 2.45 -5.56
CA LEU A 70 -3.91 2.74 -4.35
C LEU A 70 -3.58 4.23 -4.15
N VAL A 71 -4.30 5.13 -4.81
CA VAL A 71 -4.18 6.58 -4.55
C VAL A 71 -4.82 6.87 -3.20
N SER A 72 -4.07 7.53 -2.33
CA SER A 72 -4.49 7.82 -0.97
C SER A 72 -5.26 9.14 -0.85
N LYS A 73 -6.27 9.13 0.03
CA LYS A 73 -7.05 10.31 0.42
C LYS A 73 -7.24 10.32 1.93
N ILE A 74 -7.05 11.49 2.53
CA ILE A 74 -7.30 11.68 3.96
C ILE A 74 -8.82 11.81 4.15
N GLY A 75 -9.39 10.90 4.92
CA GLY A 75 -10.79 10.87 5.33
C GLY A 75 -11.00 11.29 6.78
N ASP A 76 -12.25 11.26 7.23
CA ASP A 76 -12.66 11.58 8.61
C ASP A 76 -12.10 12.90 9.19
N VAL A 77 -12.43 13.99 8.50
CA VAL A 77 -12.21 15.36 9.01
C VAL A 77 -13.22 15.74 10.10
N GLY A 78 -13.96 14.80 10.69
CA GLY A 78 -15.02 15.05 11.69
C GLY A 78 -14.50 15.70 12.98
N LEU A 79 -13.20 15.56 13.26
CA LEU A 79 -12.51 16.21 14.37
C LEU A 79 -11.71 17.44 13.94
N SER A 80 -11.66 17.76 12.64
CA SER A 80 -10.93 18.91 12.15
C SER A 80 -11.53 20.20 12.70
N THR A 81 -10.66 21.16 13.07
CA THR A 81 -11.11 22.43 13.64
C THR A 81 -10.48 23.61 12.94
N VAL A 82 -11.34 24.57 12.56
CA VAL A 82 -10.96 25.92 12.11
C VAL A 82 -10.98 26.83 13.34
N PHE A 83 -9.84 27.38 13.75
CA PHE A 83 -9.73 28.11 15.02
C PHE A 83 -10.02 29.61 14.90
N ASN A 84 -10.86 30.19 15.76
CA ASN A 84 -11.09 31.65 15.81
C ASN A 84 -10.33 32.33 16.97
N SER A 85 -9.02 32.61 16.84
CA SER A 85 -8.32 33.59 17.71
C SER A 85 -7.28 34.46 16.96
N ASP A 86 -6.96 35.60 17.58
CA ASP A 86 -6.15 36.75 17.12
C ASP A 86 -4.70 36.38 16.73
N PRO A 87 -4.09 36.93 15.65
CA PRO A 87 -2.78 36.50 15.12
C PRO A 87 -1.57 36.73 16.04
N LEU A 88 -1.75 37.41 17.18
CA LEU A 88 -0.65 37.83 18.06
C LEU A 88 -0.27 36.83 19.17
N MET A 89 -0.96 35.69 19.29
CA MET A 89 -0.79 34.76 20.43
C MET A 89 -0.44 33.33 19.99
N SER A 90 0.85 33.06 19.75
CA SER A 90 1.48 31.73 19.59
C SER A 90 0.91 30.81 18.49
N THR A 91 1.75 29.97 17.89
CA THR A 91 1.34 28.97 16.87
C THR A 91 0.49 27.81 17.42
N ALA A 92 0.04 27.90 18.66
CA ALA A 92 -0.61 26.82 19.39
C ALA A 92 -1.93 27.27 20.01
N PHE A 93 -3.01 26.52 19.72
CA PHE A 93 -4.38 26.88 20.08
C PHE A 93 -4.86 26.09 21.30
N LYS A 94 -5.47 26.76 22.29
CA LYS A 94 -6.14 26.10 23.43
C LYS A 94 -7.52 25.61 23.00
N ASN A 95 -7.81 24.31 23.15
CA ASN A 95 -9.16 23.75 23.03
C ASN A 95 -9.38 22.56 23.99
N SER A 96 -10.65 22.21 24.20
CA SER A 96 -11.17 21.16 25.07
C SER A 96 -10.51 19.79 24.86
N GLY A 97 -9.76 19.29 25.85
CA GLY A 97 -9.30 17.90 26.00
C GLY A 97 -8.43 17.28 24.86
N PRO A 98 -7.46 16.41 25.16
CA PRO A 98 -6.84 15.59 24.11
C PRO A 98 -7.91 14.71 23.44
N VAL A 99 -8.01 14.80 22.11
CA VAL A 99 -8.89 13.96 21.27
C VAL A 99 -8.02 13.40 20.16
N GLY A 100 -8.22 12.12 19.83
CA GLY A 100 -7.45 11.38 18.85
C GLY A 100 -7.22 9.93 19.31
N THR A 101 -6.51 9.16 18.50
CA THR A 101 -6.21 7.75 18.81
C THR A 101 -4.86 7.63 19.51
N LEU A 102 -4.81 7.02 20.70
CA LEU A 102 -3.71 7.10 21.69
C LEU A 102 -2.27 7.10 21.11
N CYS A 103 -1.96 6.23 20.14
CA CYS A 103 -0.61 6.11 19.58
C CYS A 103 -0.24 7.19 18.55
N TYR A 104 -1.20 8.01 18.13
CA TYR A 104 -1.05 9.08 17.13
C TYR A 104 -1.28 10.47 17.74
N ILE A 105 -1.67 10.54 19.02
CA ILE A 105 -1.84 11.82 19.71
C ILE A 105 -0.46 12.41 19.97
N ASP A 106 -0.26 13.64 19.49
CA ASP A 106 0.92 14.43 19.81
C ASP A 106 1.14 14.51 21.33
N PRO A 107 2.27 14.01 21.87
CA PRO A 107 2.51 13.94 23.31
C PRO A 107 2.58 15.32 23.97
N GLU A 108 2.99 16.35 23.22
CA GLU A 108 3.00 17.73 23.71
C GLU A 108 1.60 18.35 23.70
N TYR A 109 0.78 18.03 22.70
CA TYR A 109 -0.65 18.37 22.71
C TYR A 109 -1.37 17.69 23.87
N GLN A 110 -1.13 16.40 24.11
CA GLN A 110 -1.72 15.65 25.21
C GLN A 110 -1.40 16.29 26.57
N ARG A 111 -0.16 16.77 26.76
CA ARG A 111 0.28 17.39 28.02
C ARG A 111 -0.19 18.83 28.18
N SER A 112 -0.13 19.63 27.11
CA SER A 112 -0.34 21.09 27.18
C SER A 112 -1.76 21.52 26.82
N GLY A 113 -2.54 20.66 26.14
CA GLY A 113 -3.82 21.01 25.52
C GLY A 113 -3.69 21.97 24.33
N LEU A 114 -2.46 22.28 23.90
CA LEU A 114 -2.19 23.20 22.81
C LEU A 114 -1.98 22.44 21.51
N ILE A 115 -2.88 22.63 20.54
CA ILE A 115 -2.77 21.99 19.24
C ILE A 115 -2.12 22.90 18.20
N SER A 116 -1.36 22.32 17.27
CA SER A 116 -0.79 23.05 16.14
C SER A 116 -0.68 22.13 14.90
N PRO A 117 -0.34 22.67 13.72
CA PRO A 117 -0.01 21.84 12.55
C PRO A 117 1.05 20.77 12.83
N LYS A 118 1.97 21.01 13.77
CA LYS A 118 2.97 20.02 14.20
C LYS A 118 2.38 18.81 14.91
N SER A 119 1.13 18.87 15.37
CA SER A 119 0.43 17.72 15.92
C SER A 119 0.05 16.71 14.82
N ASP A 120 -0.34 17.17 13.64
CA ASP A 120 -0.54 16.29 12.48
C ASP A 120 0.80 15.74 11.96
N VAL A 121 1.89 16.51 12.05
CA VAL A 121 3.25 16.03 11.69
C VAL A 121 3.68 14.85 12.55
N TYR A 122 3.37 14.88 13.86
CA TYR A 122 3.63 13.73 14.75
C TYR A 122 2.88 12.48 14.30
N ALA A 123 1.57 12.61 14.09
CA ALA A 123 0.74 11.53 13.62
C ALA A 123 1.21 10.99 12.26
N PHE A 124 1.66 11.87 11.37
CA PHE A 124 2.23 11.51 10.07
C PHE A 124 3.54 10.73 10.21
N GLY A 125 4.41 11.10 11.15
CA GLY A 125 5.61 10.33 11.49
C GLY A 125 5.29 8.89 11.87
N MET A 126 4.28 8.69 12.73
CA MET A 126 3.80 7.35 13.10
C MET A 126 3.27 6.57 11.88
N VAL A 127 2.54 7.22 10.97
CA VAL A 127 2.07 6.61 9.73
C VAL A 127 3.23 6.19 8.83
N ILE A 128 4.28 7.01 8.68
CA ILE A 128 5.49 6.66 7.92
C ILE A 128 6.13 5.38 8.48
N LEU A 129 6.29 5.30 9.80
CA LEU A 129 6.90 4.13 10.43
C LEU A 129 6.06 2.86 10.22
N GLN A 130 4.73 2.98 10.19
CA GLN A 130 3.85 1.86 9.87
C GLN A 130 3.85 1.49 8.39
N LEU A 131 4.00 2.45 7.48
CA LEU A 131 4.21 2.17 6.06
C LEU A 131 5.46 1.30 5.86
N LEU A 132 6.54 1.58 6.59
CA LEU A 132 7.78 0.79 6.49
C LEU A 132 7.67 -0.62 7.07
N THR A 133 6.94 -0.78 8.17
CA THR A 133 7.02 -1.99 9.01
C THR A 133 5.77 -2.86 8.98
N ALA A 134 4.62 -2.32 8.57
CA ALA A 134 3.29 -2.92 8.76
C ALA A 134 3.00 -3.38 10.21
N LYS A 135 3.71 -2.85 11.20
CA LYS A 135 3.57 -3.20 12.62
C LYS A 135 2.56 -2.31 13.34
N PRO A 136 2.02 -2.75 14.49
CA PRO A 136 1.24 -1.89 15.38
C PRO A 136 2.06 -0.67 15.84
N ALA A 137 1.38 0.46 16.06
CA ALA A 137 2.02 1.71 16.46
C ALA A 137 2.67 1.68 17.87
N VAL A 138 2.31 0.70 18.70
CA VAL A 138 2.83 0.56 20.07
C VAL A 138 4.35 0.34 20.05
N ALA A 139 5.10 1.21 20.73
CA ALA A 139 6.56 1.19 20.81
C ALA A 139 7.30 1.28 19.46
N LEU A 140 6.61 1.67 18.39
CA LEU A 140 7.13 1.57 17.03
C LEU A 140 8.34 2.50 16.79
N THR A 141 8.33 3.70 17.37
CA THR A 141 9.46 4.64 17.29
C THR A 141 10.74 4.03 17.84
N HIS A 142 10.69 3.48 19.06
CA HIS A 142 11.82 2.82 19.70
C HIS A 142 12.32 1.60 18.89
N VAL A 143 11.40 0.79 18.35
CA VAL A 143 11.77 -0.38 17.53
C VAL A 143 12.54 0.05 16.28
N VAL A 144 12.08 1.08 15.57
CA VAL A 144 12.73 1.57 14.36
C VAL A 144 14.04 2.28 14.67
N GLU A 145 14.07 3.14 15.71
CA GLU A 145 15.28 3.82 16.18
C GLU A 145 16.39 2.83 16.53
N THR A 146 16.07 1.83 17.35
CA THR A 146 17.00 0.74 17.71
C THR A 146 17.49 -0.02 16.48
N ALA A 147 16.63 -0.25 15.50
CA ALA A 147 17.01 -0.95 14.28
C ALA A 147 17.98 -0.11 13.44
N ILE A 148 17.78 1.21 13.36
CA ILE A 148 18.70 2.13 12.67
C ILE A 148 20.05 2.19 13.37
N ASP A 149 20.06 2.35 14.70
CA ASP A 149 21.30 2.45 15.49
C ASP A 149 22.17 1.20 15.37
N ASN A 150 21.53 0.03 15.24
CA ASN A 150 22.20 -1.26 15.05
C ASN A 150 22.44 -1.61 13.57
N CYS A 151 22.19 -0.70 12.63
CA CYS A 151 22.30 -0.93 11.18
C CYS A 151 21.54 -2.19 10.71
N SER A 152 20.35 -2.41 11.27
CA SER A 152 19.53 -3.63 11.09
C SER A 152 18.08 -3.31 10.74
N LEU A 153 17.86 -2.19 10.05
CA LEU A 153 16.53 -1.73 9.63
C LEU A 153 15.79 -2.81 8.81
N ASP A 154 16.51 -3.59 7.99
CA ASP A 154 15.98 -4.71 7.20
C ASP A 154 15.17 -5.72 8.02
N LYS A 155 15.51 -5.93 9.30
CA LYS A 155 14.82 -6.88 10.19
C LYS A 155 13.46 -6.39 10.67
N VAL A 156 13.19 -5.09 10.57
CA VAL A 156 11.92 -4.50 11.01
C VAL A 156 11.00 -4.12 9.86
N LEU A 157 11.52 -4.03 8.63
CA LEU A 157 10.75 -3.76 7.44
C LEU A 157 9.74 -4.87 7.15
N ASP A 158 8.67 -4.48 6.48
CA ASP A 158 7.70 -5.42 5.95
C ASP A 158 8.27 -6.14 4.72
N ILE A 159 8.62 -7.41 4.89
CA ILE A 159 9.19 -8.26 3.82
C ILE A 159 8.20 -8.50 2.67
N GLU A 160 6.89 -8.41 2.93
CA GLU A 160 5.85 -8.64 1.93
C GLU A 160 5.71 -7.45 0.95
N ALA A 161 6.30 -6.30 1.29
CA ALA A 161 6.35 -5.12 0.42
C ALA A 161 7.39 -5.23 -0.71
N GLY A 162 8.18 -6.31 -0.73
CA GLY A 162 9.21 -6.58 -1.73
C GLY A 162 10.59 -6.06 -1.36
N HIS A 163 11.43 -5.83 -2.37
CA HIS A 163 12.83 -5.42 -2.18
C HIS A 163 12.92 -3.91 -1.95
N TRP A 164 13.09 -3.51 -0.69
CA TRP A 164 13.24 -2.12 -0.30
C TRP A 164 14.58 -1.52 -0.77
N PRO A 165 14.59 -0.31 -1.36
CA PRO A 165 15.82 0.39 -1.69
C PRO A 165 16.47 0.91 -0.39
N VAL A 166 17.70 0.48 -0.11
CA VAL A 166 18.29 0.60 1.24
C VAL A 166 18.43 2.06 1.65
N GLU A 167 19.12 2.88 0.86
CA GLU A 167 19.42 4.27 1.17
C GLU A 167 18.13 5.09 1.40
N GLU A 168 17.21 5.04 0.44
CA GLU A 168 15.92 5.74 0.49
C GLU A 168 15.05 5.28 1.65
N THR A 169 15.13 4.00 2.02
CA THR A 169 14.38 3.44 3.15
C THR A 169 14.92 3.97 4.48
N TYR A 170 16.24 4.11 4.61
CA TYR A 170 16.84 4.77 5.79
C TYR A 170 16.47 6.25 5.85
N GLU A 171 16.43 6.96 4.72
CA GLU A 171 15.97 8.35 4.67
C GLU A 171 14.52 8.49 5.14
N LEU A 172 13.62 7.64 4.63
CA LEU A 172 12.21 7.67 5.02
C LEU A 172 12.03 7.30 6.51
N ALA A 173 12.78 6.32 7.01
CA ALA A 173 12.71 5.91 8.42
C ALA A 173 13.15 7.04 9.36
N ARG A 174 14.27 7.71 9.04
CA ARG A 174 14.75 8.88 9.80
C ARG A 174 13.76 10.03 9.74
N LEU A 175 13.17 10.30 8.57
CA LEU A 175 12.13 11.31 8.43
C LEU A 175 10.92 11.00 9.34
N GLY A 176 10.48 9.74 9.37
CA GLY A 176 9.40 9.27 10.25
C GLY A 176 9.71 9.50 11.73
N LEU A 177 10.92 9.17 12.17
CA LEU A 177 11.37 9.41 13.56
C LEU A 177 11.43 10.90 13.89
N HIS A 178 12.02 11.74 13.03
CA HIS A 178 12.07 13.19 13.23
C HIS A 178 10.68 13.83 13.27
N CYS A 179 9.73 13.34 12.46
CA CYS A 179 8.34 13.78 12.53
C CYS A 179 7.68 13.37 13.85
N ALA A 180 8.03 12.20 14.40
CA ALA A 180 7.53 11.65 15.64
C ALA A 180 8.28 12.12 16.91
N GLU A 181 9.07 13.20 16.82
CA GLU A 181 9.77 13.76 17.97
C GLU A 181 8.82 14.22 19.10
N MET A 182 9.27 14.04 20.34
CA MET A 182 8.43 14.33 21.52
C MET A 182 8.19 15.83 21.71
N GLN A 183 9.11 16.67 21.26
CA GLN A 183 9.00 18.13 21.33
C GLN A 183 8.64 18.70 19.95
N ARG A 184 7.62 19.57 19.89
CA ARG A 184 7.10 20.19 18.66
C ARG A 184 8.14 20.99 17.87
N LYS A 185 9.10 21.59 18.57
CA LYS A 185 10.17 22.40 17.96
C LYS A 185 11.20 21.55 17.20
N ASP A 186 11.36 20.28 17.59
CA ASP A 186 12.36 19.38 17.02
C ASP A 186 11.79 18.65 15.79
N ARG A 187 10.47 18.67 15.60
CA ARG A 187 9.81 18.17 14.39
C ARG A 187 10.13 19.06 13.18
N PRO A 188 10.35 18.50 11.99
CA PRO A 188 10.62 19.27 10.78
C PRO A 188 9.40 20.10 10.35
N ASP A 189 9.63 21.08 9.46
CA ASP A 189 8.54 21.77 8.77
C ASP A 189 7.98 20.88 7.64
N LEU A 190 6.65 20.78 7.59
CA LEU A 190 6.00 19.87 6.65
C LEU A 190 6.18 20.33 5.19
N LYS A 191 6.10 21.63 4.92
CA LYS A 191 6.16 22.18 3.57
C LYS A 191 7.60 22.35 3.10
N ASP A 192 8.46 22.86 3.97
CA ASP A 192 9.81 23.29 3.58
C ASP A 192 10.85 22.16 3.69
N HIS A 193 10.57 21.09 4.44
CA HIS A 193 11.51 19.98 4.62
C HIS A 193 10.91 18.61 4.28
N VAL A 194 9.76 18.25 4.87
CA VAL A 194 9.17 16.90 4.71
C VAL A 194 8.72 16.65 3.27
N LEU A 195 7.92 17.55 2.70
CA LEU A 195 7.35 17.38 1.36
C LEU A 195 8.41 17.32 0.25
N PRO A 196 9.46 18.18 0.22
CA PRO A 196 10.54 18.07 -0.76
C PRO A 196 11.30 16.75 -0.70
N LEU A 197 11.60 16.24 0.51
CA LEU A 197 12.27 14.95 0.66
C LEU A 197 11.40 13.80 0.12
N LEU A 198 10.12 13.76 0.52
CA LEU A 198 9.18 12.77 0.02
C LEU A 198 8.96 12.85 -1.50
N LEU A 199 9.07 14.05 -2.10
CA LEU A 199 8.99 14.20 -3.55
C LEU A 199 10.17 13.53 -4.25
N THR A 200 11.38 13.58 -3.67
CA THR A 200 12.55 12.85 -4.19
C THR A 200 12.33 11.35 -4.09
N LEU A 201 11.89 10.85 -2.93
CA LEU A 201 11.61 9.41 -2.73
C LEU A 201 10.48 8.92 -3.66
N LYS A 202 9.47 9.75 -3.92
CA LYS A 202 8.41 9.43 -4.88
C LYS A 202 8.94 9.23 -6.29
N LYS A 203 9.95 9.98 -6.74
CA LYS A 203 10.53 9.79 -8.08
C LYS A 203 11.16 8.40 -8.22
N VAL A 204 11.91 7.96 -7.21
CA VAL A 204 12.47 6.61 -7.13
C VAL A 204 11.34 5.56 -7.18
N ALA A 205 10.25 5.81 -6.45
CA ALA A 205 9.08 4.95 -6.47
C ALA A 205 8.37 4.91 -7.84
N ASP A 206 8.25 6.04 -8.54
CA ASP A 206 7.63 6.11 -9.86
C ASP A 206 8.45 5.35 -10.92
N GLU A 207 9.78 5.41 -10.84
CA GLU A 207 10.69 4.61 -11.68
C GLU A 207 10.53 3.11 -11.42
N ALA A 208 10.49 2.71 -10.14
CA ALA A 208 10.26 1.32 -9.75
C ALA A 208 8.88 0.82 -10.18
N ARG A 209 7.83 1.62 -10.04
CA ARG A 209 6.49 1.30 -10.55
C ARG A 209 6.49 1.12 -12.07
N SER A 210 7.15 2.01 -12.80
CA SER A 210 7.28 1.91 -14.26
C SER A 210 7.95 0.60 -14.66
N LEU A 211 9.03 0.21 -13.98
CA LEU A 211 9.69 -1.06 -14.21
C LEU A 211 8.78 -2.25 -13.88
N ALA A 212 8.08 -2.21 -12.74
CA ALA A 212 7.14 -3.25 -12.32
C ALA A 212 5.98 -3.42 -13.32
N SER A 213 5.47 -2.32 -13.89
CA SER A 213 4.40 -2.36 -14.89
C SER A 213 4.82 -2.93 -16.25
N LYS A 214 6.14 -2.94 -16.52
CA LYS A 214 6.73 -3.54 -17.73
C LYS A 214 7.05 -5.02 -17.56
N LEU A 215 7.04 -5.56 -16.34
CA LEU A 215 7.16 -7.00 -16.14
C LEU A 215 5.91 -7.69 -16.69
N PRO A 216 6.06 -8.76 -17.51
CA PRO A 216 4.91 -9.48 -18.02
C PRO A 216 4.09 -10.02 -16.85
N ALA A 217 2.77 -9.80 -16.89
CA ALA A 217 1.85 -10.35 -15.93
C ALA A 217 2.10 -11.87 -15.77
N PRO A 218 1.98 -12.42 -14.54
CA PRO A 218 2.14 -13.85 -14.33
C PRO A 218 1.21 -14.63 -15.25
N ILE A 219 1.72 -15.75 -15.76
CA ILE A 219 0.98 -16.61 -16.69
C ILE A 219 -0.29 -17.09 -15.97
N PRO A 220 -1.50 -16.79 -16.47
CA PRO A 220 -2.71 -17.32 -15.85
C PRO A 220 -2.67 -18.85 -15.82
N ASN A 221 -2.93 -19.46 -14.66
CA ASN A 221 -2.79 -20.92 -14.48
C ASN A 221 -3.59 -21.75 -15.50
N HIS A 222 -4.74 -21.23 -15.95
CA HIS A 222 -5.58 -21.91 -16.94
C HIS A 222 -4.97 -21.90 -18.36
N PHE A 223 -3.88 -21.18 -18.61
CA PHE A 223 -3.10 -21.24 -19.85
C PHE A 223 -2.03 -22.33 -19.81
N ILE A 224 -1.73 -22.88 -18.64
CA ILE A 224 -0.64 -23.83 -18.43
C ILE A 224 -1.14 -25.25 -18.66
N CYS A 225 -0.45 -26.00 -19.51
CA CYS A 225 -0.70 -27.42 -19.75
C CYS A 225 -0.35 -28.24 -18.50
N PRO A 226 -1.27 -29.05 -17.97
CA PRO A 226 -1.00 -29.90 -16.80
C PRO A 226 0.12 -30.93 -17.02
N ILE A 227 0.36 -31.37 -18.27
CA ILE A 227 1.41 -32.33 -18.61
C ILE A 227 2.75 -31.63 -18.80
N LEU A 228 2.79 -30.53 -19.57
CA LEU A 228 4.04 -29.85 -19.94
C LEU A 228 4.54 -28.87 -18.89
N GLN A 229 3.65 -28.39 -18.01
CA GLN A 229 3.93 -27.30 -17.08
C GLN A 229 4.39 -26.01 -17.80
N ASP A 230 3.90 -25.80 -19.02
CA ASP A 230 4.17 -24.64 -19.87
C ASP A 230 2.89 -24.18 -20.59
N VAL A 231 2.90 -22.98 -21.17
CA VAL A 231 1.76 -22.39 -21.90
C VAL A 231 1.34 -23.31 -23.05
N MET A 232 0.04 -23.61 -23.13
CA MET A 232 -0.53 -24.41 -24.22
C MET A 232 -0.42 -23.67 -25.55
N ASN A 233 0.13 -24.33 -26.56
CA ASN A 233 0.19 -23.82 -27.93
C ASN A 233 -1.08 -24.17 -28.71
N ASP A 234 -1.60 -25.37 -28.50
CA ASP A 234 -2.86 -25.86 -29.10
C ASP A 234 -3.73 -26.52 -28.02
N PRO A 235 -4.53 -25.74 -27.27
CA PRO A 235 -5.31 -26.26 -26.16
C PRO A 235 -6.49 -27.11 -26.65
N CYS A 236 -6.64 -28.30 -26.08
CA CYS A 236 -7.77 -29.19 -26.33
C CYS A 236 -8.28 -29.85 -25.04
N VAL A 237 -9.59 -30.11 -24.99
CA VAL A 237 -10.28 -30.70 -23.85
C VAL A 237 -10.37 -32.21 -24.06
N ALA A 238 -9.93 -32.99 -23.07
CA ALA A 238 -10.10 -34.44 -23.05
C ALA A 238 -11.42 -34.83 -22.36
N ALA A 239 -11.79 -36.10 -22.43
CA ALA A 239 -13.04 -36.61 -21.88
C ALA A 239 -13.20 -36.44 -20.35
N ASP A 240 -12.09 -36.20 -19.63
CA ASP A 240 -12.09 -35.86 -18.20
C ASP A 240 -12.47 -34.39 -17.91
N GLY A 241 -12.70 -33.57 -18.93
CA GLY A 241 -13.07 -32.16 -18.82
C GLY A 241 -11.88 -31.21 -18.59
N TYR A 242 -10.65 -31.72 -18.52
CA TYR A 242 -9.46 -30.89 -18.40
C TYR A 242 -8.92 -30.49 -19.77
N THR A 243 -8.27 -29.33 -19.83
CA THR A 243 -7.61 -28.84 -21.05
C THR A 243 -6.12 -29.10 -20.99
N TYR A 244 -5.57 -29.59 -22.10
CA TYR A 244 -4.17 -29.94 -22.27
C TYR A 244 -3.65 -29.37 -23.59
N ASP A 245 -2.33 -29.25 -23.72
CA ASP A 245 -1.72 -29.06 -25.04
C ASP A 245 -1.92 -30.33 -25.87
N ARG A 246 -2.42 -30.18 -27.11
CA ARG A 246 -2.75 -31.29 -28.02
C ARG A 246 -1.62 -32.28 -28.16
N TRP A 247 -0.41 -31.80 -28.42
CA TRP A 247 0.74 -32.68 -28.62
C TRP A 247 1.01 -33.51 -27.36
N ALA A 248 0.89 -32.89 -26.18
CA ALA A 248 1.18 -33.54 -24.91
C ALA A 248 0.16 -34.64 -24.58
N ILE A 249 -1.13 -34.36 -24.77
CA ILE A 249 -2.19 -35.34 -24.46
C ILE A 249 -2.25 -36.45 -25.51
N GLU A 250 -2.03 -36.15 -26.79
CA GLU A 250 -1.94 -37.19 -27.83
C GLU A 250 -0.79 -38.16 -27.54
N LYS A 251 0.37 -37.64 -27.11
CA LYS A 251 1.51 -38.47 -26.70
C LYS A 251 1.19 -39.32 -25.46
N TRP A 252 0.49 -38.76 -24.46
CA TRP A 252 0.08 -39.52 -23.28
C TRP A 252 -0.86 -40.68 -23.63
N LEU A 253 -1.84 -40.43 -24.50
CA LEU A 253 -2.88 -41.40 -24.88
C LEU A 253 -2.38 -42.54 -25.79
N GLN A 254 -1.15 -42.46 -26.31
CA GLN A 254 -0.49 -43.57 -27.01
C GLN A 254 -0.12 -44.70 -26.06
N GLU A 255 0.28 -44.36 -24.83
CA GLU A 255 0.77 -45.32 -23.84
C GLU A 255 -0.22 -45.55 -22.69
N ASN A 256 -1.26 -44.72 -22.57
CA ASN A 256 -2.18 -44.72 -21.44
C ASN A 256 -3.65 -44.58 -21.88
N ASP A 257 -4.55 -45.20 -21.12
CA ASP A 257 -6.01 -45.08 -21.26
C ASP A 257 -6.66 -44.30 -20.11
N ASN A 258 -5.84 -43.62 -19.28
CA ASN A 258 -6.28 -42.90 -18.10
C ASN A 258 -6.00 -41.39 -18.21
N SER A 259 -6.71 -40.61 -17.40
CA SER A 259 -6.52 -39.18 -17.26
C SER A 259 -5.13 -38.88 -16.68
N PRO A 260 -4.36 -37.96 -17.29
CA PRO A 260 -3.10 -37.48 -16.73
C PRO A 260 -3.25 -36.87 -15.33
N ILE A 261 -4.40 -36.28 -15.01
CA ILE A 261 -4.67 -35.59 -13.74
C ILE A 261 -5.32 -36.53 -12.72
N THR A 262 -6.48 -37.09 -13.04
CA THR A 262 -7.26 -37.85 -12.06
C THR A 262 -6.79 -39.29 -11.92
N LYS A 263 -5.97 -39.78 -12.87
CA LYS A 263 -5.53 -41.18 -12.99
C LYS A 263 -6.65 -42.19 -13.20
N LEU A 264 -7.89 -41.73 -13.41
CA LEU A 264 -9.05 -42.58 -13.71
C LEU A 264 -9.11 -42.91 -15.21
N PRO A 265 -9.69 -44.05 -15.61
CA PRO A 265 -9.93 -44.37 -17.02
C PRO A 265 -10.75 -43.28 -17.72
N LEU A 266 -10.35 -42.90 -18.94
CA LEU A 266 -11.13 -41.98 -19.77
C LEU A 266 -12.29 -42.72 -20.43
N SER A 267 -13.44 -42.05 -20.60
CA SER A 267 -14.58 -42.64 -21.31
C SER A 267 -14.28 -42.89 -22.79
N ASP A 268 -13.44 -42.04 -23.38
CA ASP A 268 -12.98 -42.11 -24.76
C ASP A 268 -11.70 -41.27 -24.94
N LYS A 269 -11.06 -41.38 -26.10
CA LYS A 269 -9.82 -40.68 -26.46
C LYS A 269 -10.04 -39.47 -27.36
N ASN A 270 -11.29 -39.00 -27.53
CA ASN A 270 -11.53 -37.85 -28.38
C ASN A 270 -11.04 -36.56 -27.72
N LEU A 271 -10.47 -35.68 -28.53
CA LEU A 271 -9.96 -34.38 -28.09
C LEU A 271 -10.73 -33.27 -28.78
N ILE A 272 -11.37 -32.41 -28.00
CA ILE A 272 -12.15 -31.29 -28.51
C ILE A 272 -11.28 -30.03 -28.49
N PRO A 273 -11.02 -29.35 -29.62
CA PRO A 273 -10.26 -28.10 -29.62
C PRO A 273 -10.91 -27.03 -28.73
N ASN A 274 -10.10 -26.34 -27.92
CA ASN A 274 -10.57 -25.24 -27.07
C ASN A 274 -10.21 -23.87 -27.69
N PHE A 275 -10.95 -23.49 -28.73
CA PHE A 275 -10.69 -22.24 -29.45
C PHE A 275 -10.80 -20.98 -28.58
N SER A 276 -11.71 -20.98 -27.60
CA SER A 276 -11.85 -19.85 -26.66
C SER A 276 -10.59 -19.63 -25.83
N LEU A 277 -10.00 -20.70 -25.31
CA LEU A 277 -8.75 -20.63 -24.56
C LEU A 277 -7.58 -20.26 -25.48
N LEU A 278 -7.53 -20.83 -26.68
CA LEU A 278 -6.50 -20.49 -27.68
C LEU A 278 -6.52 -18.98 -28.01
N SER A 279 -7.70 -18.40 -28.26
CA SER A 279 -7.84 -16.95 -28.50
C SER A 279 -7.36 -16.12 -27.30
N ALA A 280 -7.68 -16.53 -26.07
CA ALA A 280 -7.22 -15.84 -24.86
C ALA A 280 -5.69 -15.90 -24.68
N ILE A 281 -5.06 -17.05 -24.97
CA ILE A 281 -3.60 -17.22 -24.93
C ILE A 281 -2.92 -16.35 -25.98
N VAL A 282 -3.44 -16.32 -27.22
CA VAL A 282 -2.92 -15.50 -28.32
C VAL A 282 -3.02 -14.00 -27.97
N GLU A 283 -4.17 -13.56 -27.46
CA GLU A 283 -4.35 -12.18 -27.02
C GLU A 283 -3.37 -11.81 -25.91
N TRP A 284 -3.20 -12.68 -24.91
CA TRP A 284 -2.24 -12.45 -23.83
C TRP A 284 -0.79 -12.39 -24.32
N ASN A 285 -0.38 -13.25 -25.25
CA ASN A 285 0.94 -13.20 -25.87
C ASN A 285 1.15 -11.92 -26.68
N SER A 286 0.12 -11.41 -27.35
CA SER A 286 0.20 -10.15 -28.11
C SER A 286 0.42 -8.92 -27.23
N ARG A 287 -0.01 -8.98 -25.96
CA ARG A 287 0.21 -7.92 -24.96
C ARG A 287 1.63 -7.89 -24.38
N LYS A 288 2.46 -8.89 -24.70
CA LYS A 288 3.87 -8.98 -24.24
C LYS A 288 4.89 -8.40 -25.23
N ASN A 289 4.51 -8.20 -26.49
CA ASN A 289 5.36 -7.66 -27.56
C ASN A 289 5.08 -6.17 -27.78
#